data_AF-A0A6I1MLF5-F1
#
_entry.id   AF-A0A6I1MLF5-F1
#
_cell.length_a   1.000
_cell.length_b   1.000
_cell.length_c   1.000
_cell.angle_alpha   90.00
_cell.angle_beta   90.00
_cell.angle_gamma   90.00
#
_symmetry.space_group_name_H-M   'P 1'
#
loop_
_entity.id
_entity.type
_entity.pdbx_description
1 polymer ?
#
loop_
_entity_poly.entity_id
_entity_poly.type
_entity_poly.pdbx_seq_one_letter_code
_entity_poly.pdbx_strand_id
1 'polypeptide(L)'
;MQSLNYCLECQRVFLTQENCEFCGSINTKLLKKRTSVNVIGTKVKGQILNCKEGIVSIIINNESNEKMIKDYEIKNLKKIL
;
A
#
# COMPACT_ATOMS: atom_id res chain seq x y z
N MET A 1 -8.56 13.28 -0.60
CA MET A 1 -8.11 11.87 -0.49
C MET A 1 -7.17 11.62 -1.65
N GLN A 2 -5.94 11.16 -1.43
CA GLN A 2 -5.01 10.86 -2.51
C GLN A 2 -5.30 9.46 -3.08
N SER A 3 -5.27 9.34 -4.41
CA SER A 3 -5.38 8.05 -5.09
C SER A 3 -4.01 7.36 -5.08
N LEU A 4 -4.04 6.06 -4.80
CA LEU A 4 -2.86 5.20 -4.78
C LEU A 4 -2.89 4.29 -6.00
N ASN A 5 -1.72 4.05 -6.60
CA ASN A 5 -1.54 3.05 -7.64
C ASN A 5 -0.60 1.96 -7.14
N TYR A 6 -0.67 0.78 -7.76
CA TYR A 6 0.32 -0.27 -7.59
C TYR A 6 0.78 -0.78 -8.94
N CYS A 7 2.03 -1.22 -8.99
CA CYS A 7 2.59 -1.84 -10.19
C CYS A 7 2.13 -3.29 -10.28
N LEU A 8 1.79 -3.77 -11.48
CA LEU A 8 1.44 -5.18 -11.68
C LEU A 8 2.67 -6.09 -11.63
N GLU A 9 3.85 -5.58 -11.93
CA GLU A 9 5.09 -6.36 -11.98
C GLU A 9 5.76 -6.41 -10.60
N CYS A 10 6.10 -5.26 -10.01
CA CYS A 10 6.80 -5.23 -8.72
C CYS A 10 5.87 -5.16 -7.50
N GLN A 11 4.56 -4.94 -7.72
CA GLN A 11 3.52 -4.80 -6.68
C GLN A 11 3.73 -3.65 -5.68
N ARG A 12 4.77 -2.82 -5.84
CA ARG A 12 4.97 -1.64 -4.98
C ARG A 12 3.85 -0.64 -5.17
N VAL A 13 3.50 0.03 -4.08
CA VAL A 13 2.48 1.08 -4.04
C VAL A 13 3.16 2.44 -4.18
N PHE A 14 2.57 3.34 -4.95
CA PHE A 14 3.06 4.69 -5.20
C PHE A 14 1.90 5.65 -5.48
N LEU A 15 2.16 6.96 -5.37
CA LEU A 15 1.18 7.99 -5.71
C LEU A 15 0.99 8.02 -7.22
N THR A 16 -0.19 8.41 -7.68
CA THR A 16 -0.53 8.43 -9.11
C THR A 16 0.59 9.01 -9.97
N GLN A 17 1.19 8.14 -10.77
CA GLN A 17 2.16 8.45 -11.82
C GLN A 17 1.80 7.56 -13.03
N GLU A 18 2.16 8.01 -14.24
CA GLU A 18 1.95 7.24 -15.47
C GLU A 18 2.75 5.92 -15.44
N ASN A 19 3.92 5.95 -14.79
CA ASN A 19 4.85 4.82 -14.72
C ASN A 19 5.18 4.50 -13.26
N CYS A 20 5.61 3.27 -13.00
CA CYS A 20 6.10 2.88 -11.69
C CYS A 20 7.49 3.50 -11.41
N GLU A 21 7.59 4.33 -10.36
CA GLU A 21 8.86 4.94 -9.91
C GLU A 21 9.95 3.93 -9.51
N PHE A 22 9.60 2.66 -9.29
CA PHE A 22 10.52 1.67 -8.78
C PHE A 22 11.12 0.74 -9.83
N CYS A 23 10.36 0.37 -10.85
CA CYS A 23 10.82 -0.54 -11.90
C CYS A 23 10.64 0.02 -13.31
N GLY A 24 10.10 1.23 -13.45
CA GLY A 24 9.87 1.88 -14.75
C GLY A 24 8.73 1.27 -15.57
N SER A 25 8.02 0.25 -15.06
CA SER A 25 6.92 -0.39 -15.79
C SER A 25 5.71 0.56 -15.93
N ILE A 26 5.11 0.55 -17.11
CA ILE A 26 3.86 1.27 -17.43
C ILE A 26 2.61 0.50 -16.94
N ASN A 27 2.77 -0.77 -16.57
CA ASN A 27 1.67 -1.64 -16.15
C ASN A 27 1.27 -1.34 -14.71
N THR A 28 0.49 -0.28 -14.51
CA THR A 28 0.02 0.18 -13.20
C THR A 28 -1.50 0.07 -13.09
N LYS A 29 -2.00 -0.13 -11.87
CA LYS A 29 -3.44 -0.16 -11.57
C LYS A 29 -3.77 0.64 -10.33
N LEU A 30 -4.99 1.18 -10.30
CA LEU A 30 -5.54 1.85 -9.14
C LEU A 30 -5.66 0.88 -7.95
N LEU A 31 -5.10 1.28 -6.82
CA LEU A 31 -5.22 0.57 -5.56
C LEU A 31 -6.53 0.98 -4.88
N LYS A 32 -7.44 0.00 -4.73
CA LYS A 32 -8.73 0.24 -4.07
C LYS A 32 -8.57 0.34 -2.56
N LYS A 33 -9.48 1.04 -1.88
CA LYS A 33 -9.58 0.97 -0.41
C LYS A 33 -9.80 -0.49 0.02
N ARG A 34 -9.36 -0.83 1.23
CA ARG A 34 -9.37 -2.18 1.80
C ARG A 34 -8.57 -3.23 1.02
N THR A 35 -7.77 -2.83 0.03
CA THR A 35 -6.82 -3.75 -0.60
C THR A 35 -5.81 -4.20 0.44
N SER A 36 -5.53 -5.51 0.46
CA SER A 36 -4.51 -6.10 1.31
C SER A 36 -3.11 -5.71 0.83
N VAL A 37 -2.28 -5.26 1.76
CA VAL A 37 -0.88 -4.86 1.56
C VAL A 37 0.01 -5.43 2.65
N ASN A 38 1.30 -5.52 2.38
CA ASN A 38 2.32 -5.78 3.37
C ASN A 38 3.32 -4.63 3.44
N VAL A 39 3.95 -4.47 4.60
CA VAL A 39 5.04 -3.50 4.79
C VAL A 39 6.36 -4.19 4.45
N ILE A 40 7.10 -3.65 3.50
CA ILE A 40 8.38 -4.16 3.00
C ILE A 40 9.38 -4.24 4.16
N GLY A 41 10.11 -5.35 4.25
CA GLY A 41 11.08 -5.59 5.32
C GLY A 41 10.47 -6.02 6.65
N THR A 42 9.16 -6.22 6.73
CA THR A 42 8.48 -6.67 7.96
C THR A 42 7.50 -7.81 7.70
N LYS A 43 7.02 -8.43 8.78
CA LYS A 43 5.92 -9.42 8.74
C LYS A 43 4.53 -8.77 8.79
N VAL A 44 4.45 -7.44 8.82
CA VAL A 44 3.18 -6.71 8.98
C VAL A 44 2.39 -6.78 7.68
N LYS A 45 1.15 -7.25 7.80
CA LYS A 45 0.15 -7.27 6.73
C LYS A 45 -1.10 -6.55 7.21
N GLY A 46 -1.74 -5.81 6.33
CA GLY A 46 -2.91 -5.03 6.68
C GLY A 46 -3.70 -4.63 5.44
N GLN A 47 -4.74 -3.84 5.66
CA GLN A 47 -5.60 -3.33 4.61
C GLN A 47 -5.52 -1.81 4.53
N ILE A 48 -5.47 -1.27 3.31
CA ILE A 48 -5.47 0.18 3.10
C ILE A 48 -6.74 0.81 3.66
N LEU A 49 -6.57 1.81 4.53
CA LEU A 49 -7.67 2.63 5.05
C LEU A 49 -7.75 3.97 4.30
N ASN A 50 -6.68 4.75 4.36
CA ASN A 50 -6.60 6.06 3.71
C ASN A 50 -5.15 6.38 3.29
N CYS A 51 -4.99 7.48 2.56
CA CYS A 51 -3.68 8.09 2.31
C CYS A 51 -3.79 9.60 2.43
N LYS A 52 -2.82 10.19 3.13
CA LYS A 52 -2.66 11.64 3.32
C LYS A 52 -1.16 11.97 3.26
N GLU A 53 -0.79 12.89 2.37
CA GLU A 53 0.57 13.46 2.31
C GLU A 53 1.68 12.39 2.17
N GLY A 54 1.44 11.35 1.36
CA GLY A 54 2.42 10.25 1.15
C GLY A 54 2.50 9.24 2.30
N ILE A 55 1.74 9.45 3.37
CA ILE A 55 1.55 8.52 4.47
C ILE A 55 0.24 7.74 4.23
N VAL A 56 0.31 6.43 4.43
CA VAL A 56 -0.80 5.51 4.21
C VAL A 56 -1.14 4.83 5.52
N SER A 57 -2.36 5.06 6.00
CA SER A 57 -2.90 4.34 7.15
C SER A 57 -3.37 2.96 6.71
N ILE A 58 -2.90 1.92 7.39
CA ILE A 58 -3.34 0.54 7.20
C ILE A 58 -3.99 0.00 8.46
N ILE A 59 -5.04 -0.82 8.28
CA ILE A 59 -5.68 -1.59 9.33
C ILE A 59 -4.94 -2.92 9.46
N ILE A 60 -4.47 -3.23 10.65
CA ILE A 60 -3.78 -4.47 11.01
C ILE A 60 -4.58 -5.13 12.12
N ASN A 61 -4.69 -6.46 12.09
CA ASN A 61 -5.22 -7.20 13.22
C ASN A 61 -4.06 -7.65 14.11
N ASN A 62 -4.15 -7.40 15.41
CA ASN A 62 -3.19 -7.93 16.38
C ASN A 62 -3.45 -9.42 16.67
N GLU A 63 -2.62 -10.03 17.51
CA GLU A 63 -2.76 -11.45 17.90
C GLU A 63 -4.10 -11.73 18.62
N SER A 64 -4.68 -10.71 19.25
CA SER A 64 -6.00 -10.74 19.90
C SER A 64 -7.16 -10.45 18.93
N ASN A 65 -6.92 -10.39 17.62
CA ASN A 65 -7.89 -10.04 16.58
C ASN A 65 -8.51 -8.63 16.69
N GLU A 66 -7.90 -7.74 17.45
CA GLU A 66 -8.30 -6.34 17.53
C GLU A 66 -7.73 -5.55 16.36
N LYS A 67 -8.53 -4.62 15.83
CA LYS A 67 -8.15 -3.76 14.72
C LYS A 67 -7.31 -2.60 15.24
N MET A 68 -6.08 -2.52 14.77
CA MET A 68 -5.18 -1.39 15.00
C MET A 68 -4.98 -0.63 13.69
N ILE A 69 -4.88 0.69 13.77
CA ILE A 69 -4.47 1.53 12.64
C ILE A 69 -3.01 1.89 12.85
N LYS A 70 -2.20 1.68 11.82
CA LYS A 70 -0.80 2.13 11.79
C LYS A 70 -0.51 2.85 10.49
N ASP A 71 0.36 3.84 10.60
CA ASP A 71 0.76 4.70 9.50
C ASP A 71 2.13 4.28 8.98
N TYR A 72 2.24 4.19 7.66
CA TYR A 72 3.49 3.88 6.97
C TYR A 72 3.69 4.78 5.78
N GLU A 73 4.94 5.05 5.44
CA GLU A 73 5.27 5.68 4.17
C GLU A 73 4.86 4.78 3.00
N ILE A 74 4.30 5.40 1.96
CA ILE A 74 3.82 4.69 0.77
C ILE A 74 4.88 3.78 0.12
N LYS A 75 6.13 4.24 0.08
CA LYS A 75 7.28 3.53 -0.51
C LYS A 75 7.59 2.20 0.20
N ASN A 76 7.14 2.07 1.45
CA ASN A 76 7.31 0.87 2.26
C ASN A 76 6.15 -0.12 2.09
N LEU A 77 5.18 0.15 1.23
CA LEU A 77 4.02 -0.71 1.02
C LEU A 77 4.10 -1.49 -0.30
N LYS A 78 3.68 -2.75 -0.24
CA LYS A 78 3.55 -3.63 -1.39
C LYS A 78 2.18 -4.30 -1.36
N LYS A 79 1.49 -4.31 -2.50
CA LYS A 79 0.22 -5.02 -2.66
C LYS A 79 0.46 -6.52 -2.55
N ILE A 80 -0.41 -7.21 -1.82
CA ILE A 80 -0.48 -8.68 -1.82
C ILE A 80 -1.74 -9.14 -2.56
N LEU A 81 -1.68 -10.37 -3.10
CA LEU A 81 -2.80 -11.03 -3.77
C LEU A 81 -3.82 -11.53 -2.76
#